data_AF-A0A1C4VXQ1-F1
#
_entry.id   AF-A0A1C4VXQ1-F1
#
_cell.length_a   1.000
_cell.length_b   1.000
_cell.length_c   1.000
_cell.angle_alpha   90.00
_cell.angle_beta   90.00
_cell.angle_gamma   90.00
#
_symmetry.space_group_name_H-M   'P 1'
#
loop_
_entity.id
_entity.type
_entity.pdbx_description
1 polymer ?
#
loop_
_entity_poly.entity_id
_entity_poly.type
_entity_poly.pdbx_seq_one_letter_code
_entity_poly.pdbx_strand_id
1 'polypeptide(L)'
;MTTRRPVRRSRTPVVLAVVLGLALVGVVVAIEVGTRRMAADSRAEEAGAEAAVTRDAQAYAAEVVATGDPAPTDDRLAAVADGTGVQVREVRRRPDLSVIVYGTARFGTMFGAGNVAACHRVTFHALGTAAAGSVVERLSDCPSAAPGPTPS
;
A
#
# COMPACT_ATOMS: atom_id res chain seq x y z
N MET A 1 42.14 -66.02 34.89
CA MET A 1 41.34 -64.93 35.48
C MET A 1 41.02 -63.94 34.39
N THR A 2 39.76 -63.83 33.98
CA THR A 2 39.34 -63.00 32.84
C THR A 2 38.38 -61.93 33.37
N THR A 3 38.89 -60.73 33.60
CA THR A 3 38.11 -59.58 34.10
C THR A 3 37.28 -58.99 32.95
N ARG A 4 35.99 -59.33 32.87
CA ARG A 4 35.03 -58.64 32.00
C ARG A 4 34.70 -57.28 32.62
N ARG A 5 35.21 -56.19 32.03
CA ARG A 5 34.75 -54.83 32.35
C ARG A 5 33.31 -54.64 31.87
N PRO A 6 32.40 -54.07 32.67
CA PRO A 6 31.09 -53.68 32.19
C PRO A 6 31.26 -52.51 31.22
N VAL A 7 30.86 -52.71 29.95
CA VAL A 7 30.70 -51.63 29.00
C VAL A 7 29.57 -50.74 29.52
N ARG A 8 29.91 -49.69 30.27
CA ARG A 8 28.99 -48.59 30.57
C ARG A 8 28.61 -47.98 29.23
N ARG A 9 27.50 -48.42 28.65
CA ARG A 9 26.85 -47.72 27.53
C ARG A 9 26.57 -46.31 28.01
N SER A 10 27.37 -45.35 27.56
CA SER A 10 27.16 -43.94 27.85
C SER A 10 25.81 -43.56 27.25
N ARG A 11 24.88 -43.05 28.08
CA ARG A 11 23.61 -42.46 27.62
C ARG A 11 23.80 -41.03 27.10
N THR A 12 25.00 -40.49 27.27
CA THR A 12 25.46 -39.18 26.81
C THR A 12 25.12 -38.87 25.34
N PRO A 13 25.34 -39.75 24.35
CA PRO A 13 24.98 -39.47 22.96
C PRO A 13 23.47 -39.35 22.74
N VAL A 14 22.66 -40.11 23.49
CA VAL A 14 21.19 -40.05 23.38
C VAL A 14 20.66 -38.75 23.97
N VAL A 15 21.17 -38.34 25.14
CA VAL A 15 20.80 -37.06 25.76
C VAL A 15 21.22 -35.88 24.87
N LEU A 16 22.43 -35.93 24.29
CA LEU A 16 22.89 -34.91 23.36
C LEU A 16 22.00 -34.83 22.12
N ALA A 17 21.62 -35.97 21.54
CA ALA A 17 20.73 -36.03 20.39
C ALA A 17 19.33 -35.47 20.69
N VAL A 18 18.79 -35.75 21.88
CA VAL A 18 17.50 -35.19 22.32
C VAL A 18 17.58 -33.68 22.51
N VAL A 19 18.66 -33.17 23.12
CA VAL A 19 18.87 -31.72 23.30
C VAL A 19 19.05 -31.03 21.95
N LEU A 20 19.82 -31.61 21.03
CA LEU A 20 19.96 -31.11 19.66
C LEU A 20 18.62 -31.11 18.91
N GLY A 21 17.83 -32.17 19.07
CA GLY A 21 16.49 -32.27 18.48
C GLY A 21 15.56 -31.17 19.00
N LEU A 22 15.53 -30.95 20.31
CA LEU A 22 14.73 -29.88 20.92
C LEU A 22 15.22 -28.48 20.52
N ALA A 23 16.54 -28.28 20.42
CA ALA A 23 17.10 -27.02 19.95
C ALA A 23 16.72 -26.74 18.48
N LEU A 24 16.80 -27.75 17.61
CA LEU A 24 16.36 -27.64 16.22
C LEU A 24 14.86 -27.31 16.11
N VAL A 25 14.01 -27.99 16.87
CA VAL A 25 12.57 -27.69 16.93
C VAL A 25 12.33 -26.25 17.39
N GLY A 26 13.04 -25.81 18.44
CA GLY A 26 12.96 -24.42 18.92
C GLY A 26 13.36 -23.39 17.86
N VAL A 27 14.43 -23.67 17.09
CA VAL A 27 14.89 -22.82 15.98
C VAL A 27 13.83 -22.75 14.87
N VAL A 28 13.26 -23.89 14.47
CA VAL A 28 12.21 -23.93 13.42
C VAL A 28 10.98 -23.12 13.83
N VAL A 29 10.51 -23.30 15.06
CA VAL A 29 9.35 -22.54 15.58
C VAL A 29 9.64 -21.04 15.65
N ALA A 30 10.85 -20.65 16.07
CA ALA A 30 11.24 -19.24 16.10
C ALA A 30 11.27 -18.61 14.70
N ILE A 31 11.75 -19.34 13.69
CA ILE A 31 11.71 -18.91 12.28
C ILE A 31 10.26 -18.78 11.79
N GLU A 32 9.39 -19.75 12.10
CA GLU A 32 8.00 -19.71 11.67
C GLU A 32 7.22 -18.55 12.30
N VAL A 33 7.44 -18.27 13.59
CA VAL A 33 6.85 -17.10 14.26
C VAL A 33 7.41 -15.79 13.70
N GLY A 34 8.72 -15.72 13.45
CA GLY A 34 9.38 -14.56 12.85
C GLY A 34 8.83 -14.24 11.46
N THR A 35 8.70 -15.25 10.60
CA THR A 35 8.18 -15.11 9.23
C THR A 35 6.71 -14.66 9.22
N ARG A 36 5.86 -15.20 10.10
CA ARG A 36 4.46 -14.77 10.22
C ARG A 36 4.33 -13.32 10.68
N ARG A 37 5.17 -12.89 11.64
CA ARG A 37 5.19 -11.48 12.09
C ARG A 37 5.65 -10.55 10.98
N MET A 38 6.73 -10.89 10.28
CA MET A 38 7.21 -10.11 9.14
C MET A 38 6.16 -10.01 8.02
N ALA A 39 5.46 -11.10 7.72
CA ALA A 39 4.38 -11.07 6.74
C ALA A 39 3.20 -10.18 7.18
N ALA A 40 2.91 -10.11 8.48
CA ALA A 40 1.90 -9.22 9.03
C ALA A 40 2.35 -7.75 8.96
N ASP A 41 3.60 -7.46 9.33
CA ASP A 41 4.19 -6.12 9.28
C ASP A 41 4.21 -5.60 7.83
N SER A 42 4.65 -6.41 6.87
CA SER A 42 4.63 -6.04 5.45
C SER A 42 3.22 -5.71 4.94
N ARG A 43 2.21 -6.48 5.33
CA ARG A 43 0.81 -6.20 4.96
C ARG A 43 0.28 -4.94 5.63
N ALA A 44 0.69 -4.65 6.86
CA ALA A 44 0.30 -3.44 7.56
C ALA A 44 0.90 -2.20 6.89
N GLU A 45 2.18 -2.27 6.51
CA GLU A 45 2.87 -1.22 5.76
C GLU A 45 2.26 -0.99 4.38
N GLU A 46 1.95 -2.07 3.65
CA GLU A 46 1.25 -2.00 2.36
C GLU A 46 -0.14 -1.38 2.50
N ALA A 47 -0.94 -1.80 3.49
CA ALA A 47 -2.24 -1.21 3.78
C ALA A 47 -2.13 0.27 4.19
N GLY A 48 -1.07 0.64 4.91
CA GLY A 48 -0.77 2.03 5.24
C GLY A 48 -0.49 2.88 4.00
N ALA A 49 0.24 2.34 3.04
CA ALA A 49 0.47 2.99 1.74
C ALA A 49 -0.81 3.08 0.90
N GLU A 50 -1.67 2.06 0.89
CA GLU A 50 -2.99 2.15 0.24
C GLU A 50 -3.86 3.25 0.86
N ALA A 51 -3.85 3.36 2.19
CA ALA A 51 -4.55 4.40 2.90
C ALA A 51 -3.95 5.80 2.63
N ALA A 52 -2.63 5.91 2.39
CA ALA A 52 -2.00 7.16 1.98
C ALA A 52 -2.50 7.61 0.59
N VAL A 53 -2.45 6.73 -0.42
CA VAL A 53 -2.95 7.08 -1.77
C VAL A 53 -4.42 7.50 -1.75
N THR A 54 -5.24 6.81 -0.95
CA THR A 54 -6.66 7.16 -0.79
C THR A 54 -6.85 8.52 -0.11
N ARG A 55 -6.03 8.83 0.91
CA ARG A 55 -6.04 10.16 1.56
C ARG A 55 -5.62 11.26 0.59
N ASP A 56 -4.64 11.03 -0.26
CA ASP A 56 -4.19 12.02 -1.25
C ASP A 56 -5.29 12.29 -2.29
N ALA A 57 -6.00 11.26 -2.74
CA ALA A 57 -7.17 11.41 -3.61
C ALA A 57 -8.32 12.17 -2.93
N GLN A 58 -8.54 11.95 -1.62
CA GLN A 58 -9.51 12.71 -0.84
C GLN A 58 -9.09 14.16 -0.63
N ALA A 59 -7.80 14.41 -0.38
CA ALA A 59 -7.25 15.76 -0.25
C ALA A 59 -7.39 16.52 -1.57
N TYR A 60 -7.09 15.89 -2.69
CA TYR A 60 -7.36 16.41 -4.03
C TYR A 60 -8.83 16.82 -4.18
N ALA A 61 -9.75 15.93 -3.83
CA ALA A 61 -11.18 16.19 -3.94
C ALA A 61 -11.62 17.38 -3.06
N ALA A 62 -11.10 17.46 -1.83
CA ALA A 62 -11.38 18.54 -0.90
C ALA A 62 -10.85 19.90 -1.39
N GLU A 63 -9.63 19.94 -1.93
CA GLU A 63 -9.02 21.15 -2.49
C GLU A 63 -9.76 21.65 -3.73
N VAL A 64 -10.21 20.74 -4.61
CA VAL A 64 -11.02 21.12 -5.78
C VAL A 64 -12.38 21.67 -5.35
N VAL A 65 -13.01 21.10 -4.33
CA VAL A 65 -14.27 21.63 -3.76
C VAL A 65 -14.06 22.98 -3.08
N ALA A 66 -13.00 23.12 -2.27
CA ALA A 66 -12.66 24.35 -1.56
C ALA A 66 -12.31 25.51 -2.50
N THR A 67 -11.71 25.18 -3.64
CA THR A 67 -11.40 26.16 -4.69
C THR A 67 -12.66 26.84 -5.21
N GLY A 68 -13.79 26.12 -5.29
CA GLY A 68 -15.09 26.71 -5.61
C GLY A 68 -15.15 27.50 -6.91
N ASP A 69 -16.20 28.30 -7.09
CA ASP A 69 -16.55 29.03 -8.32
C ASP A 69 -15.45 30.03 -8.76
N PRO A 70 -15.10 30.13 -10.06
CA PRO A 70 -15.62 29.41 -11.22
C PRO A 70 -15.22 27.94 -11.28
N ALA A 71 -16.06 27.12 -11.94
CA ALA A 71 -15.76 25.70 -12.20
C ALA A 71 -14.31 25.50 -12.70
N PRO A 72 -13.54 24.57 -12.09
CA PRO A 72 -12.11 24.49 -12.30
C PRO A 72 -11.75 24.11 -13.75
N THR A 73 -10.77 24.82 -14.31
CA THR A 73 -10.15 24.53 -15.60
C THR A 73 -9.26 23.29 -15.50
N ASP A 74 -8.93 22.66 -16.63
CA ASP A 74 -8.05 21.48 -16.65
C ASP A 74 -6.66 21.80 -16.06
N ASP A 75 -6.10 22.97 -16.36
CA ASP A 75 -4.83 23.43 -15.79
C ASP A 75 -4.89 23.56 -14.27
N ARG A 76 -6.02 24.00 -13.73
CA ARG A 76 -6.21 24.14 -12.30
C ARG A 76 -6.38 22.78 -11.62
N LEU A 77 -7.10 21.87 -12.25
CA LEU A 77 -7.20 20.47 -11.81
C LEU A 77 -5.81 19.81 -11.79
N ALA A 78 -4.96 20.09 -12.78
CA ALA A 78 -3.57 19.62 -12.80
C ALA A 78 -2.73 20.24 -11.68
N ALA A 79 -2.84 21.55 -11.45
CA ALA A 79 -2.10 22.23 -10.37
C ALA A 79 -2.46 21.71 -8.97
N VAL A 80 -3.74 21.43 -8.71
CA VAL A 80 -4.18 20.81 -7.45
C VAL A 80 -3.67 19.38 -7.32
N ALA A 81 -3.63 18.64 -8.44
CA ALA A 81 -3.09 17.27 -8.47
C ALA A 81 -1.59 17.26 -8.12
N ASP A 82 -0.81 18.16 -8.72
CA ASP A 82 0.61 18.32 -8.41
C ASP A 82 0.83 18.69 -6.93
N GLY A 83 0.01 19.59 -6.38
CA GLY A 83 0.08 19.99 -4.97
C GLY A 83 -0.28 18.87 -3.98
N THR A 84 -1.09 17.90 -4.40
CA THR A 84 -1.53 16.76 -3.57
C THR A 84 -0.79 15.46 -3.88
N GLY A 85 0.18 15.48 -4.81
CA GLY A 85 0.98 14.31 -5.17
C GLY A 85 0.25 13.26 -5.99
N VAL A 86 -0.89 13.59 -6.60
CA VAL A 86 -1.65 12.71 -7.49
C VAL A 86 -1.50 13.14 -8.95
N GLN A 87 -1.73 12.24 -9.89
CA GLN A 87 -1.70 12.51 -11.33
C GLN A 87 -3.11 12.42 -11.91
N VAL A 88 -3.55 13.45 -12.64
CA VAL A 88 -4.81 13.37 -13.40
C VAL A 88 -4.62 12.48 -14.61
N ARG A 89 -5.46 11.45 -14.75
CA ARG A 89 -5.47 10.53 -15.88
C ARG A 89 -6.53 10.86 -16.91
N GLU A 90 -7.70 11.27 -16.44
CA GLU A 90 -8.86 11.54 -17.28
C GLU A 90 -9.75 12.59 -16.63
N VAL A 91 -10.30 13.50 -17.45
CA VAL A 91 -11.29 14.49 -17.02
C VAL A 91 -12.54 14.34 -17.88
N ARG A 92 -13.69 14.16 -17.25
CA ARG A 92 -15.02 14.12 -17.89
C ARG A 92 -15.88 15.23 -17.29
N ARG A 93 -16.50 16.05 -18.13
CA ARG A 93 -17.26 17.25 -17.71
C ARG A 93 -18.79 17.14 -17.87
N ARG A 94 -19.32 16.00 -18.34
CA ARG A 94 -20.76 15.83 -18.61
C ARG A 94 -21.24 14.45 -18.11
N PRO A 95 -22.40 14.37 -17.43
CA PRO A 95 -23.26 15.47 -16.95
C PRO A 95 -22.65 16.26 -15.78
N ASP A 96 -21.83 15.61 -14.95
CA ASP A 96 -21.09 16.21 -13.83
C ASP A 96 -19.57 16.13 -14.08
N LEU A 97 -18.78 16.91 -13.33
CA LEU A 97 -17.32 16.82 -13.38
C LEU A 97 -16.87 15.53 -12.69
N SER A 98 -16.18 14.66 -13.42
CA SER A 98 -15.54 13.45 -12.92
C SER A 98 -14.08 13.43 -13.34
N VAL A 99 -13.18 13.27 -12.38
CA VAL A 99 -11.74 13.21 -12.61
C VAL A 99 -11.22 11.86 -12.13
N ILE A 100 -10.42 11.18 -12.94
CA ILE A 100 -9.70 9.98 -12.50
C ILE A 100 -8.29 10.40 -12.13
N VAL A 101 -7.92 10.17 -10.87
CA VAL A 101 -6.59 10.45 -10.33
C VAL A 101 -5.84 9.15 -10.08
N TYR A 102 -4.53 9.19 -10.25
CA TYR A 102 -3.61 8.10 -9.99
C TYR A 102 -2.60 8.56 -8.94
N GLY A 103 -2.49 7.83 -7.85
CA GLY A 103 -1.49 8.10 -6.82
C GLY A 103 -0.60 6.89 -6.59
N THR A 104 0.61 7.17 -6.11
CA THR A 104 1.57 6.14 -5.70
C THR A 104 2.09 6.45 -4.31
N ALA A 105 2.24 5.42 -3.49
CA ALA A 105 2.84 5.52 -2.17
C ALA A 105 3.91 4.45 -2.02
N ARG A 106 5.06 4.83 -1.48
CA ARG A 106 6.11 3.88 -1.12
C ARG A 106 5.80 3.29 0.24
N PHE A 107 6.08 2.02 0.42
CA PHE A 107 6.14 1.39 1.74
C PHE A 107 7.47 0.66 1.89
N GLY A 108 7.96 0.59 3.12
CA GLY A 108 9.27 0.03 3.43
C GLY A 108 9.17 -0.90 4.63
N THR A 109 9.80 -2.05 4.52
CA THR A 109 10.05 -2.94 5.66
C THR A 109 11.55 -3.09 5.86
N MET A 110 11.94 -3.73 6.96
CA MET A 110 13.35 -4.08 7.21
C MET A 110 13.98 -4.93 6.10
N PHE A 111 13.17 -5.64 5.29
CA PHE A 111 13.65 -6.60 4.28
C PHE A 111 13.45 -6.14 2.83
N GLY A 112 12.84 -4.98 2.61
CA GLY A 112 12.60 -4.47 1.26
C GLY A 112 11.57 -3.35 1.22
N ALA A 113 11.60 -2.61 0.12
CA ALA A 113 10.64 -1.55 -0.18
C ALA A 113 9.76 -1.95 -1.37
N GLY A 114 8.50 -1.53 -1.33
CA GLY A 114 7.53 -1.68 -2.38
C GLY A 114 6.85 -0.35 -2.69
N ASN A 115 6.03 -0.35 -3.75
CA ASN A 115 5.17 0.77 -4.08
C ASN A 115 3.75 0.24 -4.24
N VAL A 116 2.80 0.95 -3.66
CA VAL A 116 1.38 0.84 -3.96
C VAL A 116 1.05 1.86 -5.04
N ALA A 117 0.23 1.45 -5.99
CA ALA A 117 -0.35 2.33 -7.00
C ALA A 117 -1.85 2.07 -7.07
N ALA A 118 -2.65 3.13 -7.06
CA ALA A 118 -4.10 3.02 -7.16
C ALA A 118 -4.70 4.18 -7.97
N CYS A 119 -5.82 3.89 -8.61
CA CYS A 119 -6.66 4.90 -9.24
C CYS A 119 -7.94 5.13 -8.45
N HIS A 120 -8.33 6.39 -8.41
CA HIS A 120 -9.58 6.82 -7.79
C HIS A 120 -10.34 7.69 -8.77
N ARG A 121 -11.65 7.44 -8.89
CA ARG A 121 -12.58 8.34 -9.56
C ARG A 121 -13.11 9.32 -8.53
N VAL A 122 -12.97 10.60 -8.81
CA VAL A 122 -13.51 11.70 -8.03
C VAL A 122 -14.65 12.32 -8.83
N THR A 123 -15.88 12.15 -8.36
CA THR A 123 -17.06 12.76 -8.98
C THR A 123 -17.49 13.94 -8.12
N PHE A 124 -17.57 15.12 -8.74
CA PHE A 124 -17.94 16.37 -8.10
C PHE A 124 -19.38 16.73 -8.42
N HIS A 125 -20.05 17.40 -7.49
CA HIS A 125 -21.44 17.82 -7.63
C HIS A 125 -21.61 19.23 -7.08
N ALA A 126 -22.49 20.00 -7.72
CA ALA A 126 -22.87 21.35 -7.31
C ALA A 126 -21.68 22.29 -7.02
N LEU A 127 -20.57 22.13 -7.78
CA LEU A 127 -19.39 22.99 -7.66
C LEU A 127 -19.75 24.46 -7.82
N GLY A 128 -19.11 25.32 -7.03
CA GLY A 128 -19.39 26.75 -7.00
C GLY A 128 -20.62 27.16 -6.19
N THR A 129 -21.30 26.21 -5.55
CA THR A 129 -22.41 26.49 -4.63
C THR A 129 -22.08 26.09 -3.19
N ALA A 130 -22.89 26.52 -2.23
CA ALA A 130 -22.78 26.07 -0.84
C ALA A 130 -23.05 24.57 -0.65
N ALA A 131 -23.61 23.89 -1.66
CA ALA A 131 -23.85 22.45 -1.66
C ALA A 131 -22.74 21.66 -2.40
N ALA A 132 -21.62 22.30 -2.72
CA ALA A 132 -20.51 21.66 -3.41
C ALA A 132 -19.99 20.46 -2.62
N GLY A 133 -19.80 19.34 -3.32
CA GLY A 133 -19.34 18.09 -2.72
C GLY A 133 -18.60 17.23 -3.72
N SER A 134 -18.01 16.15 -3.21
CA SER A 134 -17.33 15.15 -4.00
C SER A 134 -17.50 13.74 -3.42
N VAL A 135 -17.42 12.76 -4.30
CA VAL A 135 -17.39 11.33 -3.97
C VAL A 135 -16.11 10.74 -4.57
N VAL A 136 -15.38 9.98 -3.76
CA VAL A 136 -14.12 9.33 -4.15
C VAL A 136 -14.33 7.81 -4.15
N GLU A 137 -14.18 7.19 -5.31
CA GLU A 137 -14.34 5.74 -5.52
C GLU A 137 -13.03 5.13 -6.00
N ARG A 138 -12.60 4.01 -5.41
CA ARG A 138 -11.43 3.27 -5.90
C ARG A 138 -11.80 2.48 -7.15
N LEU A 139 -10.99 2.59 -8.19
CA LEU A 139 -11.14 1.82 -9.42
C LEU A 139 -10.30 0.54 -9.39
N SER A 140 -10.81 -0.54 -9.96
CA SER A 140 -10.05 -1.77 -10.22
C SER A 140 -8.99 -1.56 -11.29
N ASP A 141 -9.32 -0.75 -12.29
CA ASP A 141 -8.49 -0.51 -13.47
C ASP A 141 -8.23 0.99 -13.64
N CYS A 142 -6.96 1.30 -13.90
CA CYS A 142 -6.54 2.64 -14.26
C CYS A 142 -6.68 2.84 -15.78
N PRO A 143 -7.37 3.90 -16.25
CA PRO A 143 -7.28 4.27 -17.65
C PRO A 143 -5.82 4.58 -18.00
N SER A 144 -5.42 4.22 -19.23
CA SER A 144 -4.12 4.61 -19.77
C SER A 144 -3.97 6.12 -19.68
N ALA A 145 -2.76 6.60 -19.39
CA ALA A 145 -2.47 8.03 -19.39
C ALA A 145 -3.03 8.66 -20.67
N ALA A 146 -3.94 9.63 -20.55
CA ALA A 146 -4.41 10.36 -21.71
C ALA A 146 -3.19 10.93 -22.45
N PRO A 147 -3.15 10.88 -23.79
CA PRO A 147 -2.09 11.55 -24.52
C PRO A 147 -2.13 13.03 -24.12
N GLY A 148 -1.02 13.52 -23.55
CA GLY A 148 -0.87 14.93 -23.23
C GLY A 148 -1.09 15.79 -24.48
N PRO A 149 -1.29 17.11 -24.33
CA PRO A 149 -1.47 17.99 -25.48
C PRO A 149 -0.31 17.79 -26.45
N THR A 150 -0.62 17.34 -27.67
CA THR A 150 0.34 17.37 -28.78
C THR A 150 0.78 18.82 -28.95
N PRO A 151 2.08 19.15 -28.88
CA PRO A 151 2.53 20.48 -29.23
C PRO A 151 2.24 20.71 -30.71
N SER A 152 1.43 21.73 -30.98
CA SER A 152 1.18 22.26 -32.33
C SER A 152 2.34 23.14 -32.78
#